data_AF-A0A2N0UTT7-F1
#
_entry.id   AF-A0A2N0UTT7-F1
#
_cell.length_a   1.000
_cell.length_b   1.000
_cell.length_c   1.000
_cell.angle_alpha   90.00
_cell.angle_beta   90.00
_cell.angle_gamma   90.00
#
_symmetry.space_group_name_H-M   'P 1'
#
loop_
_entity.id
_entity.type
_entity.pdbx_description
1 polymer ?
#
loop_
_entity_poly.entity_id
_entity_poly.type
_entity_poly.pdbx_seq_one_letter_code
_entity_poly.pdbx_strand_id
1 'polypeptide(L)'
;MQISSNISNEEIKSLQKSFYEYFETGYAFEDFLKEYLLKMGLDEVEVTQRSRDGGIDLTAIRKGVGDFSEIDITHYYIQAKRYALKNKIAVKSVRELKGTIPFGYKGMFITTSDFTGDAVKESSNDPSKPVVLINGKSLITSCIDNQIGFIFKPIFSSEQMDLFVKKRKSDASAQINVKNNIVNDYIEKTITANDIRARIVSVPSSVMKQFDIALKSVSVIVNDKDKYFFNINKGRNYFGGVTAFLRDYNMISDEGVITPKQSKWKYDADNKIVKIYIEEQQ
;
A
#
# COMPACT_ATOMS: atom_id res chain seq x y z
N MET A 1 1.77 9.05 -5.34
CA MET A 1 2.12 8.10 -6.42
C MET A 1 2.89 6.98 -5.73
N GLN A 2 2.52 5.70 -5.88
CA GLN A 2 3.29 4.60 -5.27
C GLN A 2 4.44 4.27 -6.22
N ILE A 3 5.51 5.05 -6.17
CA ILE A 3 6.68 4.85 -7.03
C ILE A 3 7.55 3.73 -6.46
N SER A 4 7.57 3.61 -5.14
CA SER A 4 8.34 2.60 -4.42
C SER A 4 7.91 1.16 -4.70
N SER A 5 6.70 0.94 -5.25
CA SER A 5 6.18 -0.40 -5.56
C SER A 5 6.95 -1.09 -6.69
N ASN A 6 7.66 -0.30 -7.53
CA ASN A 6 8.47 -0.79 -8.64
C ASN A 6 9.94 -1.03 -8.26
N ILE A 7 10.29 -0.89 -6.98
CA ILE A 7 11.68 -1.00 -6.49
C ILE A 7 11.85 -2.31 -5.72
N SER A 8 12.89 -3.05 -6.06
CA SER A 8 13.19 -4.33 -5.40
C SER A 8 13.60 -4.12 -3.93
N ASN A 9 13.45 -5.17 -3.11
CA ASN A 9 13.88 -5.10 -1.71
C ASN A 9 15.40 -4.88 -1.54
N GLU A 10 16.21 -5.30 -2.51
CA GLU A 10 17.66 -5.12 -2.48
C GLU A 10 18.04 -3.66 -2.78
N GLU A 11 17.40 -3.05 -3.76
CA GLU A 11 17.55 -1.63 -4.06
C GLU A 11 17.09 -0.76 -2.88
N ILE A 12 15.96 -1.08 -2.26
CA ILE A 12 15.51 -0.38 -1.04
C ILE A 12 16.57 -0.46 0.06
N LYS A 13 17.17 -1.63 0.29
CA LYS A 13 18.25 -1.75 1.30
C LYS A 13 19.49 -0.92 0.94
N SER A 14 19.86 -0.88 -0.34
CA SER A 14 20.96 -0.04 -0.82
C SER A 14 20.67 1.44 -0.57
N LEU A 15 19.46 1.89 -0.93
CA LEU A 15 19.00 3.26 -0.68
C LEU A 15 18.94 3.60 0.80
N GLN A 16 18.48 2.70 1.67
CA GLN A 16 18.51 2.90 3.12
C GLN A 16 19.94 3.11 3.64
N LYS A 17 20.90 2.35 3.09
CA LYS A 17 22.31 2.48 3.48
C LYS A 17 22.86 3.85 3.04
N SER A 18 22.65 4.24 1.78
CA SER A 18 23.06 5.56 1.28
C SER A 18 22.41 6.70 2.06
N PHE A 19 21.12 6.55 2.39
CA PHE A 19 20.39 7.52 3.20
C PHE A 19 20.95 7.66 4.61
N TYR A 20 21.29 6.54 5.27
CA TYR A 20 21.96 6.55 6.56
C TYR A 20 23.35 7.21 6.50
N GLU A 21 24.13 6.92 5.46
CA GLU A 21 25.47 7.45 5.25
C GLU A 21 25.49 8.94 4.91
N TYR A 22 24.43 9.46 4.28
CA TYR A 22 24.28 10.87 3.94
C TYR A 22 24.26 11.78 5.18
N PHE A 23 23.56 11.38 6.24
CA PHE A 23 23.54 12.16 7.48
C PHE A 23 24.80 11.89 8.29
N GLU A 24 25.61 12.92 8.50
CA GLU A 24 26.83 12.81 9.32
C GLU A 24 26.53 12.62 10.81
N THR A 25 25.45 13.23 11.30
CA THR A 25 25.09 13.26 12.72
C THR A 25 23.59 12.99 12.95
N GLY A 26 23.22 12.71 14.20
CA GLY A 26 21.81 12.64 14.61
C GLY A 26 21.08 13.96 14.40
N TYR A 27 21.74 15.09 14.66
CA TYR A 27 21.18 16.43 14.47
C TYR A 27 20.86 16.74 13.02
N ALA A 28 21.77 16.41 12.09
CA ALA A 28 21.49 16.58 10.66
C ALA A 28 20.29 15.74 10.20
N PHE A 29 20.07 14.59 10.83
CA PHE A 29 18.89 13.76 10.60
C PHE A 29 17.62 14.40 11.19
N GLU A 30 17.68 14.97 12.40
CA GLU A 30 16.58 15.72 13.01
C GLU A 30 16.17 16.94 12.17
N ASP A 31 17.15 17.71 11.66
CA ASP A 31 16.90 18.84 10.78
C ASP A 31 16.19 18.42 9.49
N PHE A 32 16.61 17.29 8.89
CA PHE A 32 15.88 16.71 7.76
C PHE A 32 14.45 16.31 8.12
N LEU A 33 14.25 15.73 9.31
CA LEU A 33 12.92 15.30 9.74
C LEU A 33 11.94 16.47 9.88
N LYS A 34 12.43 17.68 10.18
CA LYS A 34 11.60 18.88 10.16
C LYS A 34 10.92 19.09 8.81
N GLU A 35 11.70 19.14 7.74
CA GLU A 35 11.20 19.32 6.37
C GLU A 35 10.36 18.13 5.90
N TYR A 36 10.78 16.91 6.26
CA TYR A 36 10.04 15.69 5.96
C TYR A 36 8.64 15.71 6.59
N LEU A 37 8.51 16.04 7.87
CA LEU A 37 7.22 16.03 8.58
C LEU A 37 6.28 17.12 8.07
N LEU A 38 6.80 18.31 7.75
CA LEU A 38 6.03 19.36 7.06
C LEU A 38 5.48 18.84 5.73
N LYS A 39 6.32 18.17 4.94
CA LYS A 39 5.90 17.56 3.66
C LYS A 39 4.86 16.47 3.84
N MET A 40 4.86 15.76 4.98
CA MET A 40 3.84 14.76 5.33
C MET A 40 2.53 15.37 5.86
N GLY A 41 2.43 16.70 5.94
CA GLY A 41 1.24 17.42 6.36
C GLY A 41 1.09 17.56 7.88
N LEU A 42 2.21 17.53 8.61
CA LEU A 42 2.25 18.08 9.96
C LEU A 42 2.54 19.59 9.90
N ASP A 43 2.14 20.30 10.93
CA ASP A 43 2.36 21.74 11.12
C ASP A 43 3.18 22.00 12.39
N GLU A 44 3.69 23.22 12.52
CA GLU A 44 4.45 23.69 13.70
C GLU A 44 5.56 22.70 14.14
N VAL A 45 6.31 22.21 13.14
CA VAL A 45 7.39 21.26 13.40
C VAL A 45 8.62 21.99 13.95
N GLU A 46 9.00 21.66 15.17
CA GLU A 46 10.11 22.28 15.90
C GLU A 46 11.11 21.23 16.37
N VAL A 47 12.41 21.53 16.22
CA VAL A 47 13.49 20.72 16.80
C VAL A 47 13.72 21.20 18.22
N THR A 48 13.69 20.28 19.19
CA THR A 48 13.82 20.61 20.61
C THR A 48 15.30 20.73 21.02
N GLN A 49 15.58 21.56 22.01
CA GLN A 49 16.93 21.68 22.55
C GLN A 49 17.17 20.63 23.65
N ARG A 50 18.29 19.91 23.51
CA ARG A 50 18.78 18.78 24.31
C ARG A 50 18.64 18.85 25.85
N SER A 51 18.44 20.02 26.45
CA SER A 51 18.52 20.16 27.90
C SER A 51 17.17 19.86 28.56
N ARG A 52 17.05 18.64 29.12
CA ARG A 52 15.97 18.19 30.03
C ARG A 52 14.63 17.79 29.37
N ASP A 53 14.61 17.55 28.07
CA ASP A 53 13.41 17.16 27.31
C ASP A 53 13.04 15.66 27.43
N GLY A 54 13.80 14.85 28.17
CA GLY A 54 13.50 13.42 28.34
C GLY A 54 13.63 12.62 27.04
N GLY A 55 14.40 13.10 26.06
CA GLY A 55 14.68 12.41 24.81
C GLY A 55 13.66 12.67 23.69
N ILE A 56 12.92 13.77 23.78
CA ILE A 56 12.16 14.33 22.66
C ILE A 56 13.12 15.12 21.79
N ASP A 57 13.17 14.82 20.50
CA ASP A 57 14.05 15.48 19.53
C ASP A 57 13.27 16.46 18.63
N LEU A 58 11.97 16.21 18.40
CA LEU A 58 11.08 17.14 17.71
C LEU A 58 9.67 17.17 18.31
N THR A 59 8.96 18.27 18.12
CA THR A 59 7.51 18.39 18.35
C THR A 59 6.82 18.84 17.08
N ALA A 60 5.57 18.41 16.89
CA ALA A 60 4.76 18.81 15.75
C ALA A 60 3.28 18.72 16.10
N ILE A 61 2.43 19.41 15.34
CA ILE A 61 0.98 19.26 15.43
C ILE A 61 0.40 18.75 14.11
N ARG A 62 -0.78 18.18 14.18
CA ARG A 62 -1.62 17.90 13.01
C ARG A 62 -2.97 18.54 13.24
N LYS A 63 -3.31 19.49 12.37
CA LYS A 63 -4.61 20.15 12.38
C LYS A 63 -5.71 19.18 12.00
N GLY A 64 -6.84 19.33 12.67
CA GLY A 64 -8.05 18.57 12.46
C GLY A 64 -8.84 19.00 11.23
N VAL A 65 -10.09 18.56 11.14
CA VAL A 65 -10.94 18.86 9.98
C VAL A 65 -11.20 20.37 9.84
N GLY A 66 -10.65 20.96 8.78
CA GLY A 66 -10.96 22.31 8.31
C GLY A 66 -10.42 23.46 9.16
N ASP A 67 -9.51 23.19 10.11
CA ASP A 67 -8.90 24.19 11.00
C ASP A 67 -9.95 25.05 11.76
N PHE A 68 -11.16 24.53 11.93
CA PHE A 68 -12.28 25.26 12.53
C PHE A 68 -12.25 25.29 14.06
N SER A 69 -11.45 24.41 14.69
CA SER A 69 -11.33 24.34 16.16
C SER A 69 -10.02 23.70 16.61
N GLU A 70 -9.50 24.17 17.75
CA GLU A 70 -8.31 23.60 18.40
C GLU A 70 -8.55 22.21 19.03
N ILE A 71 -9.82 21.80 19.16
CA ILE A 71 -10.22 20.54 19.83
C ILE A 71 -9.74 19.30 19.07
N ASP A 72 -9.59 19.40 17.74
CA ASP A 72 -9.15 18.30 16.88
C ASP A 72 -7.65 18.38 16.52
N ILE A 73 -6.87 19.17 17.27
CA ILE A 73 -5.41 19.25 17.09
C ILE A 73 -4.74 18.09 17.80
N THR A 74 -4.03 17.26 17.03
CA THR A 74 -3.19 16.20 17.58
C THR A 74 -1.76 16.70 17.73
N HIS A 75 -1.23 16.70 18.94
CA HIS A 75 0.20 16.99 19.17
C HIS A 75 1.02 15.69 19.16
N TYR A 76 2.17 15.77 18.51
CA TYR A 76 3.15 14.71 18.36
C TYR A 76 4.45 15.07 19.07
N TYR A 77 4.90 14.16 19.92
CA TYR A 77 6.22 14.19 20.54
C TYR A 77 7.08 13.13 19.84
N ILE A 78 8.13 13.59 19.17
CA ILE A 78 8.89 12.78 18.23
C ILE A 78 10.29 12.53 18.79
N GLN A 79 10.71 11.26 18.73
CA GLN A 79 12.08 10.85 18.97
C GLN A 79 12.70 10.33 17.68
N ALA A 80 13.90 10.80 17.36
CA ALA A 80 14.65 10.47 16.16
C ALA A 80 15.95 9.73 16.53
N LYS A 81 16.19 8.56 15.92
CA LYS A 81 17.45 7.82 16.10
C LYS A 81 18.07 7.43 14.78
N ARG A 82 19.21 8.05 14.46
CA ARG A 82 20.05 7.69 13.32
C ARG A 82 20.96 6.50 13.64
N TYR A 83 20.39 5.29 13.63
CA TYR A 83 21.13 4.04 13.90
C TYR A 83 21.49 3.30 12.62
N ALA A 84 22.64 2.61 12.65
CA ALA A 84 23.03 1.71 11.57
C ALA A 84 21.96 0.61 11.40
N LEU A 85 21.74 0.15 10.16
CA LEU A 85 20.68 -0.81 9.81
C LEU A 85 20.69 -2.12 10.62
N LYS A 86 21.84 -2.51 11.16
CA LYS A 86 21.99 -3.71 12.00
C LYS A 86 21.59 -3.48 13.46
N ASN A 87 21.53 -2.23 13.91
CA ASN A 87 21.31 -1.85 15.30
C ASN A 87 19.85 -1.46 15.48
N LYS A 88 19.03 -2.41 15.94
CA LYS A 88 17.60 -2.18 16.12
C LYS A 88 17.30 -1.37 17.39
N ILE A 89 16.21 -0.62 17.36
CA ILE A 89 15.70 0.11 18.52
C ILE A 89 15.08 -0.87 19.51
N ALA A 90 15.58 -0.84 20.75
CA ALA A 90 15.11 -1.69 21.83
C ALA A 90 13.82 -1.15 22.46
N VAL A 91 13.07 -2.05 23.11
CA VAL A 91 11.81 -1.71 23.81
C VAL A 91 11.99 -0.60 24.85
N LYS A 92 13.17 -0.52 25.49
CA LYS A 92 13.49 0.51 26.49
C LYS A 92 13.28 1.92 25.94
N SER A 93 13.78 2.21 24.75
CA SER A 93 13.66 3.55 24.14
C SER A 93 12.20 3.93 23.86
N VAL A 94 11.37 2.97 23.43
CA VAL A 94 9.94 3.20 23.21
C VAL A 94 9.22 3.48 24.55
N ARG A 95 9.59 2.77 25.62
CA ARG A 95 9.03 3.03 26.97
C ARG A 95 9.45 4.39 27.51
N GLU A 96 10.70 4.77 27.32
CA GLU A 96 11.22 6.09 27.71
C GLU A 96 10.41 7.20 27.02
N LEU A 97 10.20 7.11 25.70
CA LEU A 97 9.36 8.05 24.96
C LEU A 97 7.92 8.10 25.51
N LYS A 98 7.28 6.94 25.73
CA LYS A 98 5.93 6.86 26.34
C LYS A 98 5.84 7.48 27.72
N GLY A 99 6.90 7.38 28.51
CA GLY A 99 7.00 8.01 29.83
C GLY A 99 7.00 9.53 29.74
N THR A 100 7.65 10.09 28.72
CA THR A 100 7.78 11.54 28.52
C THR A 100 6.53 12.20 27.92
N ILE A 101 5.74 11.46 27.14
CA ILE A 101 4.54 11.99 26.48
C ILE A 101 3.46 12.40 27.50
N PRO A 102 2.97 13.65 27.49
CA PRO A 102 1.87 14.07 28.35
C PRO A 102 0.53 13.41 27.95
N PHE A 103 -0.42 13.39 28.89
CA PHE A 103 -1.71 12.73 28.67
C PHE A 103 -2.49 13.38 27.51
N GLY A 104 -3.08 12.56 26.63
CA GLY A 104 -3.86 13.02 25.48
C GLY A 104 -3.05 13.29 24.21
N TYR A 105 -1.71 13.25 24.27
CA TYR A 105 -0.83 13.43 23.11
C TYR A 105 -0.31 12.11 22.54
N LYS A 106 0.24 12.16 21.32
CA LYS A 106 0.75 10.99 20.61
C LYS A 106 2.26 11.01 20.52
N GLY A 107 2.86 9.83 20.53
CA GLY A 107 4.28 9.64 20.26
C GLY A 107 4.56 9.33 18.81
N MET A 108 5.76 9.68 18.35
CA MET A 108 6.31 9.18 17.10
C MET A 108 7.79 8.82 17.29
N PHE A 109 8.19 7.64 16.83
CA PHE A 109 9.58 7.22 16.87
C PHE A 109 10.05 6.98 15.44
N ILE A 110 11.05 7.75 15.00
CA ILE A 110 11.60 7.68 13.66
C ILE A 110 13.05 7.18 13.73
N THR A 111 13.42 6.21 12.90
CA THR A 111 14.79 5.72 12.83
C THR A 111 15.20 5.35 11.41
N THR A 112 16.49 5.46 11.11
CA THR A 112 17.11 4.91 9.89
C THR A 112 17.29 3.39 9.93
N SER A 113 17.11 2.77 11.10
CA SER A 113 17.23 1.33 11.33
C SER A 113 15.84 0.68 11.41
N ASP A 114 15.68 -0.35 12.24
CA ASP A 114 14.45 -1.08 12.47
C ASP A 114 14.16 -1.26 13.96
N PHE A 115 12.96 -1.71 14.32
CA PHE A 115 12.55 -1.94 15.71
C PHE A 115 12.65 -3.42 16.08
N THR A 116 12.91 -3.73 17.36
CA THR A 116 12.74 -5.10 17.86
C THR A 116 11.25 -5.45 17.91
N GLY A 117 10.93 -6.75 17.85
CA GLY A 117 9.54 -7.20 17.96
C GLY A 117 8.85 -6.73 19.25
N ASP A 118 9.59 -6.66 20.36
CA ASP A 118 9.08 -6.16 21.64
C ASP A 118 8.82 -4.65 21.62
N ALA A 119 9.66 -3.88 20.92
CA ALA A 119 9.44 -2.44 20.72
C ALA A 119 8.15 -2.18 19.93
N VAL A 120 7.89 -2.98 18.89
CA VAL A 120 6.65 -2.89 18.09
C VAL A 120 5.40 -3.26 18.91
N LYS A 121 5.51 -4.25 19.80
CA LYS A 121 4.40 -4.59 20.71
C LYS A 121 4.15 -3.48 21.72
N GLU A 122 5.21 -2.92 22.29
CA GLU A 122 5.13 -1.88 23.31
C GLU A 122 4.51 -0.58 22.79
N SER A 123 4.79 -0.21 21.52
CA SER A 123 4.26 1.02 20.92
C SER A 123 2.74 1.08 20.86
N SER A 124 2.08 -0.08 20.86
CA SER A 124 0.62 -0.22 20.74
C SER A 124 -0.04 -0.82 21.98
N ASN A 125 0.73 -1.14 23.03
CA ASN A 125 0.24 -1.81 24.22
C ASN A 125 -0.70 -0.94 25.07
N ASP A 126 -0.47 0.38 25.08
CA ASP A 126 -1.30 1.32 25.83
C ASP A 126 -2.03 2.25 24.86
N PRO A 127 -3.36 2.08 24.67
CA PRO A 127 -4.15 2.92 23.79
C PRO A 127 -4.19 4.40 24.19
N SER A 128 -3.91 4.72 25.47
CA SER A 128 -3.93 6.10 25.96
C SER A 128 -2.69 6.91 25.56
N LYS A 129 -1.59 6.23 25.19
CA LYS A 129 -0.33 6.84 24.74
C LYS A 129 0.26 6.07 23.55
N PRO A 130 -0.41 6.09 22.38
CA PRO A 130 0.07 5.36 21.22
C PRO A 130 1.36 6.00 20.67
N VAL A 131 2.29 5.17 20.23
CA VAL A 131 3.52 5.61 19.56
C VAL A 131 3.52 5.10 18.13
N VAL A 132 3.58 6.02 17.17
CA VAL A 132 3.75 5.70 15.75
C VAL A 132 5.21 5.33 15.51
N LEU A 133 5.48 4.18 14.90
CA LEU A 133 6.83 3.74 14.57
C LEU A 133 7.11 3.91 13.07
N ILE A 134 8.16 4.65 12.73
CA ILE A 134 8.65 4.83 11.37
C ILE A 134 10.07 4.26 11.30
N ASN A 135 10.20 3.07 10.71
CA ASN A 135 11.51 2.46 10.50
C ASN A 135 12.15 2.97 9.20
N GLY A 136 13.43 2.66 9.00
CA GLY A 136 14.20 3.15 7.87
C GLY A 136 13.63 2.72 6.52
N LYS A 137 12.98 1.54 6.47
CA LYS A 137 12.36 1.04 5.23
C LYS A 137 11.13 1.89 4.89
N SER A 138 10.24 2.10 5.86
CA SER A 138 9.06 2.95 5.67
C SER A 138 9.45 4.40 5.38
N LEU A 139 10.49 4.91 6.04
CA LEU A 139 10.99 6.26 5.84
C LEU A 139 11.50 6.46 4.40
N ILE A 140 12.37 5.57 3.89
CA ILE A 140 12.91 5.72 2.53
C ILE A 140 11.82 5.54 1.48
N THR A 141 10.90 4.60 1.70
CA THR A 141 9.75 4.35 0.83
C THR A 141 8.88 5.61 0.72
N SER A 142 8.59 6.24 1.87
CA SER A 142 7.87 7.51 1.93
C SER A 142 8.62 8.63 1.22
N CYS A 143 9.95 8.72 1.37
CA CYS A 143 10.75 9.73 0.68
C CYS A 143 10.69 9.55 -0.84
N ILE A 144 10.71 8.32 -1.34
CA ILE A 144 10.57 8.03 -2.77
C ILE A 144 9.20 8.45 -3.29
N ASP A 145 8.13 8.01 -2.62
CA ASP A 145 6.74 8.29 -3.04
C ASP A 145 6.38 9.78 -3.01
N ASN A 146 7.00 10.53 -2.09
CA ASN A 146 6.84 11.97 -1.92
C ASN A 146 7.94 12.80 -2.59
N GLN A 147 8.85 12.15 -3.34
CA GLN A 147 9.92 12.79 -4.11
C GLN A 147 10.88 13.64 -3.28
N ILE A 148 11.16 13.21 -2.05
CA ILE A 148 12.06 13.88 -1.10
C ILE A 148 13.47 13.33 -1.31
N GLY A 149 14.36 14.13 -1.90
CA GLY A 149 15.75 13.73 -2.17
C GLY A 149 15.91 12.78 -3.36
N PHE A 150 14.87 12.59 -4.17
CA PHE A 150 14.89 11.73 -5.37
C PHE A 150 14.54 12.53 -6.63
N ILE A 151 15.32 12.30 -7.68
CA ILE A 151 15.08 12.88 -9.01
C ILE A 151 14.51 11.79 -9.91
N PHE A 152 13.34 12.04 -10.50
CA PHE A 152 12.71 11.14 -11.44
C PHE A 152 12.98 11.61 -12.86
N LYS A 153 13.74 10.81 -13.61
CA LYS A 153 13.97 11.04 -15.04
C LYS A 153 12.89 10.31 -15.84
N PRO A 154 12.09 11.01 -16.67
CA PRO A 154 11.15 10.33 -17.55
C PRO A 154 11.93 9.51 -18.58
N ILE A 155 11.51 8.26 -18.77
CA ILE A 155 12.07 7.34 -19.76
C ILE A 155 10.96 7.00 -20.74
N PHE A 156 11.22 7.22 -22.03
CA PHE A 156 10.30 6.76 -23.06
C PHE A 156 10.42 5.24 -23.20
N SER A 157 9.31 4.54 -23.04
CA SER A 157 9.22 3.11 -23.33
C SER A 157 8.33 2.91 -24.56
N SER A 158 8.96 2.45 -25.64
CA SER A 158 8.25 2.06 -26.86
C SER A 158 7.24 0.95 -26.60
N GLU A 159 7.55 0.00 -25.72
CA GLU A 159 6.63 -1.07 -25.32
C GLU A 159 5.38 -0.51 -24.61
N GLN A 160 5.56 0.41 -23.66
CA GLN A 160 4.43 1.07 -22.99
C GLN A 160 3.61 1.93 -23.96
N MET A 161 4.27 2.58 -24.92
CA MET A 161 3.58 3.30 -26.00
C MET A 161 2.80 2.35 -26.90
N ASP A 162 3.34 1.19 -27.25
CA ASP A 162 2.65 0.17 -28.04
C ASP A 162 1.42 -0.37 -27.30
N LEU A 163 1.52 -0.61 -25.99
CA LEU A 163 0.38 -0.98 -25.15
C LEU A 163 -0.69 0.12 -25.15
N PHE A 164 -0.29 1.38 -24.96
CA PHE A 164 -1.18 2.53 -24.99
C PHE A 164 -1.90 2.69 -26.34
N VAL A 165 -1.18 2.51 -27.46
CA VAL A 165 -1.74 2.60 -28.81
C VAL A 165 -2.66 1.41 -29.12
N LYS A 166 -2.28 0.19 -28.72
CA LYS A 166 -3.13 -1.01 -28.88
C LYS A 166 -4.43 -0.87 -28.10
N LYS A 167 -4.38 -0.32 -26.88
CA LYS A 167 -5.55 0.00 -26.06
C LYS A 167 -6.53 0.95 -26.76
N ARG A 168 -6.03 1.98 -27.45
CA ARG A 168 -6.89 2.84 -28.29
C ARG A 168 -7.55 2.09 -29.46
N LYS A 169 -6.89 1.09 -30.04
CA LYS A 169 -7.46 0.28 -31.13
C LYS A 169 -8.53 -0.69 -30.62
N SER A 170 -8.35 -1.28 -29.44
CA SER A 170 -9.40 -2.08 -28.79
C SER A 170 -10.62 -1.21 -28.45
N ASP A 171 -10.41 -0.01 -27.91
CA ASP A 171 -11.50 0.94 -27.60
C ASP A 171 -12.23 1.43 -28.86
N ALA A 172 -11.51 1.70 -29.96
CA ALA A 172 -12.11 2.07 -31.24
C ALA A 172 -12.87 0.90 -31.90
N SER A 173 -12.39 -0.34 -31.76
CA SER A 173 -13.12 -1.53 -32.23
C SER A 173 -14.36 -1.85 -31.38
N ALA A 174 -14.35 -1.48 -30.10
CA ALA A 174 -15.52 -1.55 -29.23
C ALA A 174 -16.58 -0.48 -29.58
N GLN A 175 -16.17 0.71 -30.04
CA GLN A 175 -17.10 1.77 -30.46
C GLN A 175 -17.92 1.43 -31.73
N ILE A 176 -17.40 0.59 -32.64
CA ILE A 176 -18.17 0.12 -33.81
C ILE A 176 -19.34 -0.79 -33.39
N ASN A 177 -19.31 -1.38 -32.19
CA ASN A 177 -20.39 -2.22 -31.65
C ASN A 177 -21.41 -1.46 -30.76
N VAL A 178 -21.33 -0.13 -30.62
CA VAL A 178 -22.24 0.67 -29.74
C VAL A 178 -23.51 1.13 -30.48
N LYS A 179 -24.08 0.26 -31.31
CA LYS A 179 -25.51 0.29 -31.64
C LYS A 179 -26.16 -0.95 -31.07
N ASN A 180 -26.24 -1.05 -29.75
CA ASN A 180 -27.28 -1.76 -29.02
C ASN A 180 -27.21 -1.36 -27.54
N ASN A 181 -28.19 -0.57 -27.09
CA ASN A 181 -28.44 -0.30 -25.69
C ASN A 181 -28.70 -1.62 -24.95
N ILE A 182 -27.81 -2.02 -24.05
CA ILE A 182 -28.06 -3.06 -23.06
C ILE A 182 -27.76 -2.46 -21.69
N VAL A 183 -28.76 -2.51 -20.81
CA VAL A 183 -28.66 -2.19 -19.39
C VAL A 183 -27.48 -2.98 -18.79
N ASN A 184 -26.46 -2.28 -18.27
CA ASN A 184 -25.24 -2.91 -17.74
C ASN A 184 -25.53 -3.65 -16.42
N ASP A 185 -25.88 -4.94 -16.52
CA ASP A 185 -26.04 -5.88 -15.41
C ASP A 185 -24.70 -6.54 -15.03
N TYR A 186 -23.74 -5.73 -14.60
CA TYR A 186 -22.41 -6.18 -14.17
C TYR A 186 -22.17 -5.82 -12.72
N ILE A 187 -21.54 -6.75 -11.98
CA ILE A 187 -21.09 -6.51 -10.61
C ILE A 187 -19.61 -6.17 -10.63
N GLU A 188 -19.26 -4.98 -10.16
CA GLU A 188 -17.86 -4.56 -10.03
C GLU A 188 -17.25 -5.04 -8.71
N LYS A 189 -16.02 -5.55 -8.80
CA LYS A 189 -15.23 -6.00 -7.66
C LYS A 189 -13.75 -5.93 -7.98
N THR A 190 -12.94 -5.54 -7.01
CA THR A 190 -11.47 -5.60 -7.13
C THR A 190 -10.96 -6.99 -6.75
N ILE A 191 -10.08 -7.56 -7.59
CA ILE A 191 -9.24 -8.70 -7.22
C ILE A 191 -8.04 -8.13 -6.46
N THR A 192 -8.00 -8.37 -5.15
CA THR A 192 -7.08 -7.68 -4.23
C THR A 192 -5.69 -8.30 -4.22
N ALA A 193 -4.70 -7.58 -3.70
CA ALA A 193 -3.35 -8.12 -3.49
C ALA A 193 -3.35 -9.37 -2.58
N ASN A 194 -4.27 -9.44 -1.61
CA ASN A 194 -4.38 -10.60 -0.72
C ASN A 194 -4.97 -11.81 -1.45
N ASP A 195 -5.95 -11.62 -2.33
CA ASP A 195 -6.51 -12.68 -3.17
C ASP A 195 -5.40 -13.30 -4.05
N ILE A 196 -4.62 -12.44 -4.72
CA ILE A 196 -3.51 -12.83 -5.60
C ILE A 196 -2.44 -13.60 -4.81
N ARG A 197 -2.04 -13.08 -3.64
CA ARG A 197 -1.04 -13.73 -2.76
C ARG A 197 -1.51 -15.11 -2.31
N ALA A 198 -2.79 -15.26 -2.00
CA ALA A 198 -3.39 -16.52 -1.59
C ALA A 198 -3.71 -17.47 -2.78
N ARG A 199 -3.44 -17.05 -4.02
CA ARG A 199 -3.76 -17.79 -5.25
C ARG A 199 -5.26 -18.12 -5.36
N ILE A 200 -6.10 -17.16 -5.01
CA ILE A 200 -7.56 -17.24 -5.10
C ILE A 200 -8.12 -16.03 -5.84
N VAL A 201 -9.38 -16.13 -6.26
CA VAL A 201 -10.18 -14.98 -6.73
C VAL A 201 -11.47 -14.93 -5.92
N SER A 202 -11.65 -13.89 -5.12
CA SER A 202 -12.86 -13.72 -4.31
C SER A 202 -14.07 -13.41 -5.21
N VAL A 203 -15.15 -14.19 -5.04
CA VAL A 203 -16.33 -14.13 -5.90
C VAL A 203 -17.40 -13.23 -5.26
N PRO A 204 -18.06 -12.33 -6.01
CA PRO A 204 -19.17 -11.57 -5.48
C PRO A 204 -20.29 -12.49 -4.94
N SER A 205 -20.81 -12.18 -3.76
CA SER A 205 -21.83 -13.01 -3.09
C SER A 205 -23.09 -13.22 -3.93
N SER A 206 -23.46 -12.23 -4.76
CA SER A 206 -24.60 -12.32 -5.69
C SER A 206 -24.38 -13.34 -6.81
N VAL A 207 -23.16 -13.50 -7.31
CA VAL A 207 -22.80 -14.55 -8.28
C VAL A 207 -22.75 -15.91 -7.56
N MET A 208 -22.16 -15.96 -6.37
CA MET A 208 -21.98 -17.20 -5.62
C MET A 208 -23.31 -17.87 -5.22
N LYS A 209 -24.32 -17.06 -4.90
CA LYS A 209 -25.69 -17.51 -4.57
C LYS A 209 -26.40 -18.21 -5.73
N GLN A 210 -25.98 -17.97 -6.98
CA GLN A 210 -26.60 -18.53 -8.18
C GLN A 210 -26.09 -19.94 -8.51
N PHE A 211 -25.05 -20.42 -7.83
CA PHE A 211 -24.53 -21.78 -8.05
C PHE A 211 -25.30 -22.83 -7.25
N ASP A 212 -25.61 -23.97 -7.89
CA ASP A 212 -26.17 -25.16 -7.24
C ASP A 212 -25.26 -25.68 -6.12
N ILE A 213 -25.81 -26.10 -4.97
CA ILE A 213 -25.05 -26.51 -3.76
C ILE A 213 -23.97 -27.57 -4.07
N ALA A 214 -24.25 -28.47 -5.01
CA ALA A 214 -23.34 -29.55 -5.40
C ALA A 214 -22.24 -29.14 -6.41
N LEU A 215 -22.28 -27.93 -6.97
CA LEU A 215 -21.33 -27.47 -7.99
C LEU A 215 -19.95 -27.22 -7.38
N LYS A 216 -18.95 -28.00 -7.79
CA LYS A 216 -17.57 -27.95 -7.28
C LYS A 216 -16.60 -27.13 -8.14
N SER A 217 -16.96 -26.88 -9.40
CA SER A 217 -16.14 -26.14 -10.35
C SER A 217 -17.01 -25.46 -11.40
N VAL A 218 -16.45 -24.45 -12.07
CA VAL A 218 -17.18 -23.63 -13.06
C VAL A 218 -16.28 -23.21 -14.20
N SER A 219 -16.86 -23.12 -15.40
CA SER A 219 -16.21 -22.51 -16.55
C SER A 219 -16.27 -20.99 -16.43
N VAL A 220 -15.13 -20.34 -16.60
CA VAL A 220 -15.01 -18.89 -16.55
C VAL A 220 -14.48 -18.39 -17.88
N ILE A 221 -15.17 -17.42 -18.47
CA ILE A 221 -14.73 -16.71 -19.67
C ILE A 221 -14.27 -15.33 -19.26
N VAL A 222 -13.08 -14.94 -19.69
CA VAL A 222 -12.46 -13.67 -19.35
C VAL A 222 -12.31 -12.82 -20.61
N ASN A 223 -12.75 -11.56 -20.53
CA ASN A 223 -12.76 -10.60 -21.65
C ASN A 223 -13.37 -11.18 -22.95
N ASP A 224 -14.40 -12.03 -22.81
CA ASP A 224 -15.06 -12.78 -23.90
C ASP A 224 -14.12 -13.61 -24.81
N LYS A 225 -12.90 -13.91 -24.34
CA LYS A 225 -11.86 -14.53 -25.15
C LYS A 225 -11.26 -15.76 -24.49
N ASP A 226 -10.68 -15.58 -23.30
CA ASP A 226 -9.90 -16.64 -22.66
C ASP A 226 -10.81 -17.48 -21.75
N LYS A 227 -10.68 -18.80 -21.85
CA LYS A 227 -11.52 -19.74 -21.09
C LYS A 227 -10.69 -20.46 -20.03
N TYR A 228 -11.18 -20.42 -18.81
CA TYR A 228 -10.61 -21.08 -17.65
C TYR A 228 -11.62 -22.01 -17.00
N PHE A 229 -11.10 -22.90 -16.15
CA PHE A 229 -11.90 -23.78 -15.32
C PHE A 229 -11.42 -23.67 -13.88
N PHE A 230 -12.28 -23.18 -12.98
CA PHE A 230 -11.91 -22.90 -11.60
C PHE A 230 -12.66 -23.79 -10.62
N ASN A 231 -12.00 -24.10 -9.51
CA ASN A 231 -12.60 -24.79 -8.38
C ASN A 231 -13.36 -23.80 -7.50
N ILE A 232 -14.54 -24.17 -7.03
CA ILE A 232 -15.39 -23.31 -6.20
C ILE A 232 -15.22 -23.68 -4.72
N ASN A 233 -14.89 -22.70 -3.89
CA ASN A 233 -15.03 -22.82 -2.44
C ASN A 233 -16.20 -21.95 -1.94
N LYS A 234 -17.35 -22.59 -1.71
CA LYS A 234 -18.58 -21.95 -1.24
C LYS A 234 -18.52 -21.44 0.20
N GLY A 235 -17.85 -22.16 1.09
CA GLY A 235 -17.76 -21.76 2.51
C GLY A 235 -16.99 -20.45 2.72
N ARG A 236 -16.13 -20.09 1.77
CA ARG A 236 -15.26 -18.90 1.83
C ARG A 236 -15.38 -17.97 0.63
N ASN A 237 -16.36 -18.19 -0.26
CA ASN A 237 -16.69 -17.35 -1.41
C ASN A 237 -15.52 -17.01 -2.34
N TYR A 238 -14.77 -18.03 -2.80
CA TYR A 238 -13.67 -17.80 -3.75
C TYR A 238 -13.51 -18.93 -4.78
N PHE A 239 -12.80 -18.60 -5.86
CA PHE A 239 -12.29 -19.54 -6.85
C PHE A 239 -10.83 -19.91 -6.61
N GLY A 240 -10.51 -21.20 -6.70
CA GLY A 240 -9.16 -21.75 -6.63
C GLY A 240 -8.73 -22.37 -7.97
N GLY A 241 -7.43 -22.66 -8.11
CA GLY A 241 -6.86 -23.10 -9.38
C GLY A 241 -6.68 -21.97 -10.40
N VAL A 242 -6.56 -20.73 -9.91
CA VAL A 242 -6.59 -19.50 -10.72
C VAL A 242 -5.21 -19.02 -11.16
N THR A 243 -4.14 -19.76 -10.88
CA THR A 243 -2.76 -19.28 -11.08
C THR A 243 -2.46 -18.89 -12.53
N ALA A 244 -2.93 -19.67 -13.51
CA ALA A 244 -2.77 -19.34 -14.92
C ALA A 244 -3.47 -18.02 -15.26
N PHE A 245 -4.74 -17.89 -14.90
CA PHE A 245 -5.51 -16.65 -15.04
C PHE A 245 -4.83 -15.43 -14.41
N LEU A 246 -4.29 -15.56 -13.18
CA LEU A 246 -3.59 -14.46 -12.53
C LEU A 246 -2.32 -14.05 -13.28
N ARG A 247 -1.62 -14.99 -13.92
CA ARG A 247 -0.43 -14.71 -14.74
C ARG A 247 -0.81 -14.09 -16.08
N ASP A 248 -1.74 -14.71 -16.81
CA ASP A 248 -2.17 -14.29 -18.14
C ASP A 248 -2.68 -12.84 -18.14
N TYR A 249 -3.29 -12.41 -17.03
CA TYR A 249 -3.81 -11.06 -16.85
C TYR A 249 -2.89 -10.15 -16.03
N ASN A 250 -1.59 -10.46 -15.93
CA ASN A 250 -0.56 -9.62 -15.28
C ASN A 250 -0.88 -9.22 -13.83
N MET A 251 -1.59 -10.06 -13.08
CA MET A 251 -1.85 -9.83 -11.66
C MET A 251 -0.71 -10.38 -10.79
N ILE A 252 0.04 -11.35 -11.32
CA ILE A 252 1.24 -11.88 -10.68
C ILE A 252 2.31 -12.21 -11.74
N SER A 253 3.47 -11.57 -11.63
CA SER A 253 4.63 -11.85 -12.49
C SER A 253 5.40 -13.10 -12.02
N ASP A 254 6.32 -13.59 -12.87
CA ASP A 254 7.23 -14.67 -12.51
C ASP A 254 8.23 -14.26 -11.41
N GLU A 255 8.51 -12.97 -11.30
CA GLU A 255 9.30 -12.37 -10.21
C GLU A 255 8.47 -12.14 -8.92
N GLY A 256 7.18 -12.49 -8.93
CA GLY A 256 6.30 -12.38 -7.77
C GLY A 256 5.75 -10.98 -7.49
N VAL A 257 5.85 -10.05 -8.45
CA VAL A 257 5.20 -8.73 -8.37
C VAL A 257 3.69 -8.90 -8.43
N ILE A 258 2.96 -8.27 -7.50
CA ILE A 258 1.49 -8.39 -7.37
C ILE A 258 0.83 -7.09 -7.81
N THR A 259 -0.06 -7.19 -8.79
CA THR A 259 -0.83 -6.06 -9.32
C THR A 259 -2.33 -6.33 -9.18
N PRO A 260 -3.01 -5.70 -8.20
CA PRO A 260 -4.47 -5.77 -8.07
C PRO A 260 -5.18 -5.22 -9.31
N LYS A 261 -6.35 -5.76 -9.65
CA LYS A 261 -7.13 -5.30 -10.81
C LYS A 261 -8.62 -5.16 -10.50
N GLN A 262 -9.25 -4.17 -11.13
CA GLN A 262 -10.71 -4.07 -11.16
C GLN A 262 -11.29 -5.11 -12.10
N SER A 263 -12.43 -5.68 -11.71
CA SER A 263 -13.11 -6.70 -12.49
C SER A 263 -14.62 -6.52 -12.47
N LYS A 264 -15.27 -6.83 -13.59
CA LYS A 264 -16.72 -6.83 -13.78
C LYS A 264 -17.19 -8.26 -13.94
N TRP A 265 -18.22 -8.63 -13.20
CA TRP A 265 -18.70 -10.00 -13.09
C TRP A 265 -20.12 -10.12 -13.61
N LYS A 266 -20.37 -11.20 -14.33
CA LYS A 266 -21.72 -11.62 -14.73
C LYS A 266 -21.80 -13.14 -14.70
N TYR A 267 -22.95 -13.66 -14.29
CA TYR A 267 -23.23 -15.09 -14.40
C TYR A 267 -24.28 -15.30 -15.48
N ASP A 268 -23.97 -16.22 -16.39
CA ASP A 268 -24.91 -16.74 -17.37
C ASP A 268 -25.52 -18.02 -16.80
N ALA A 269 -26.76 -17.92 -16.31
CA ALA A 269 -27.47 -19.01 -15.67
C ALA A 269 -27.83 -20.14 -16.64
N ASP A 270 -28.12 -19.80 -17.90
CA ASP A 270 -28.53 -20.76 -18.94
C ASP A 270 -27.36 -21.69 -19.30
N ASN A 271 -26.16 -21.10 -19.43
CA ASN A 271 -24.96 -21.84 -19.80
C ASN A 271 -24.11 -22.27 -18.60
N LYS A 272 -24.47 -21.86 -17.38
CA LYS A 272 -23.70 -22.03 -16.14
C LYS A 272 -22.24 -21.55 -16.26
N ILE A 273 -22.05 -20.40 -16.91
CA ILE A 273 -20.73 -19.79 -17.15
C ILE A 273 -20.61 -18.48 -16.39
N VAL A 274 -19.44 -18.25 -15.79
CA VAL A 274 -19.10 -16.95 -15.21
C VAL A 274 -18.33 -16.15 -16.25
N LYS A 275 -18.75 -14.92 -16.50
CA LYS A 275 -18.00 -13.95 -17.29
C LYS A 275 -17.31 -12.95 -16.37
N ILE A 276 -16.02 -12.77 -16.56
CA ILE A 276 -15.22 -11.77 -15.87
C ILE A 276 -14.62 -10.84 -16.91
N TYR A 277 -14.79 -9.54 -16.76
CA TYR A 277 -14.04 -8.56 -17.54
C TYR A 277 -13.02 -7.91 -16.63
N ILE A 278 -11.78 -7.88 -17.06
CA ILE A 278 -10.69 -7.25 -16.34
C ILE A 278 -10.28 -6.02 -17.13
N GLU A 279 -10.20 -4.89 -16.44
CA GLU A 279 -9.57 -3.71 -17.02
C GLU A 279 -8.09 -4.01 -17.24
N GLU A 280 -7.71 -4.10 -18.51
CA GLU A 280 -6.31 -3.99 -18.91
C GLU A 280 -5.87 -2.57 -18.55
N GLN A 281 -4.76 -2.46 -17.79
CA GLN A 281 -4.34 -1.18 -17.24
C GLN A 281 -4.25 -0.12 -18.34
N GLN A 282 -4.83 1.02 -17.99
CA GLN A 282 -5.03 2.14 -18.87
C GLN A 282 -3.76 2.87 -19.25
#